data_AF-A0AAI9J426-F1
#
_entry.id   AF-A0AAI9J426-F1
#
_cell.length_a   1.000
_cell.length_b   1.000
_cell.length_c   1.000
_cell.angle_alpha   90.00
_cell.angle_beta   90.00
_cell.angle_gamma   90.00
#
_symmetry.space_group_name_H-M   'P 1'
#
loop_
_entity.id
_entity.type
_entity.pdbx_description
1 polymer ?
#
loop_
_entity_poly.entity_id
_entity_poly.type
_entity_poly.pdbx_seq_one_letter_code
_entity_poly.pdbx_strand_id
1 'polypeptide(L)'
;MSSTPLRAGRAAAPPRAEARPLAGLWAPALLLALSGTAALIFQILWIKQLSLIVGVEVHAIALALSAFFLGLAAGGWWLGRRADRSLRPLRLYAAIEAGVAVLALAVTLALARAAPLFVQGEQYSPWLAWLAVLLLVGAAPFLMGGTLPVLLRIDSSQLAVNCQ
;
A
#
# COMPACT_ATOMS: atom_id res chain seq x y z
N MET A 1 -53.33 -0.17 -50.24
CA MET A 1 -52.22 -0.99 -49.73
C MET A 1 -51.18 -0.04 -49.16
N SER A 2 -51.18 0.09 -47.84
CA SER A 2 -50.44 1.07 -47.06
C SER A 2 -48.96 0.68 -46.95
N SER A 3 -48.09 1.58 -47.39
CA SER A 3 -46.66 1.56 -47.14
C SER A 3 -46.39 1.82 -45.66
N THR A 4 -46.07 0.76 -44.91
CA THR A 4 -45.55 0.85 -43.54
C THR A 4 -44.10 1.38 -43.62
N PRO A 5 -43.78 2.59 -43.15
CA PRO A 5 -42.38 2.99 -43.08
C PRO A 5 -41.69 2.18 -41.98
N LEU A 6 -40.63 1.47 -42.37
CA LEU A 6 -39.69 0.80 -41.47
C LEU A 6 -39.19 1.84 -40.46
N ARG A 7 -39.57 1.64 -39.20
CA ARG A 7 -39.05 2.37 -38.05
C ARG A 7 -37.56 2.05 -37.97
N ALA A 8 -36.73 2.89 -38.58
CA ALA A 8 -35.29 2.85 -38.46
C ALA A 8 -34.96 2.76 -36.97
N GLY A 9 -34.50 1.59 -36.54
CA GLY A 9 -33.95 1.40 -35.22
C GLY A 9 -32.85 2.42 -35.07
N ARG A 10 -33.09 3.48 -34.29
CA ARG A 10 -32.02 4.25 -33.69
C ARG A 10 -31.25 3.23 -32.86
N ALA A 11 -30.21 2.65 -33.45
CA ALA A 11 -29.15 2.05 -32.68
C ALA A 11 -28.74 3.14 -31.68
N ALA A 12 -29.04 2.90 -30.40
CA ALA A 12 -28.58 3.77 -29.34
C ALA A 12 -27.08 3.92 -29.54
N ALA A 13 -26.64 5.15 -29.84
CA ALA A 13 -25.22 5.43 -29.92
C ALA A 13 -24.58 4.88 -28.64
N PRO A 14 -23.44 4.16 -28.72
CA PRO A 14 -22.75 3.71 -27.52
C PRO A 14 -22.59 4.92 -26.61
N PRO A 15 -22.83 4.80 -25.29
CA PRO A 15 -22.66 5.91 -24.37
C PRO A 15 -21.29 6.50 -24.65
N ARG A 16 -21.27 7.76 -25.10
CA ARG A 16 -20.01 8.49 -25.30
C ARG A 16 -19.28 8.31 -23.99
N ALA A 17 -18.14 7.61 -24.03
CA ALA A 17 -17.22 7.58 -22.93
C ALA A 17 -16.82 9.04 -22.71
N GLU A 18 -17.56 9.74 -21.86
CA GLU A 18 -17.16 11.03 -21.35
C GLU A 18 -15.76 10.76 -20.79
N ALA A 19 -14.76 11.37 -21.41
CA ALA A 19 -13.43 11.48 -20.85
C ALA A 19 -13.60 12.30 -19.56
N ARG A 20 -14.04 11.62 -18.50
CA ARG A 20 -14.27 12.23 -17.20
C ARG A 20 -12.92 12.77 -16.74
N PRO A 21 -12.90 13.98 -16.19
CA PRO A 21 -11.64 14.63 -15.88
C PRO A 21 -10.93 13.81 -14.81
N LEU A 22 -9.86 13.13 -15.23
CA LEU A 22 -8.82 12.54 -14.37
C LEU A 22 -8.20 13.59 -13.41
N ALA A 23 -8.59 14.86 -13.55
CA ALA A 23 -8.21 16.01 -12.74
C ALA A 23 -8.67 15.94 -11.26
N GLY A 24 -9.40 14.92 -10.82
CA GLY A 24 -9.64 14.65 -9.39
C GLY A 24 -8.66 13.67 -8.75
N LEU A 25 -7.93 12.90 -9.56
CA LEU A 25 -7.13 11.74 -9.09
C LEU A 25 -5.63 12.04 -8.94
N TRP A 26 -5.16 13.16 -9.48
CA TRP A 26 -3.74 13.52 -9.43
C TRP A 26 -3.26 13.70 -8.00
N ALA A 27 -4.06 14.30 -7.11
CA ALA A 27 -3.68 14.54 -5.72
C ALA A 27 -3.39 13.23 -4.93
N PRO A 28 -4.31 12.24 -4.85
CA PRO A 28 -4.02 10.99 -4.16
C PRO A 28 -3.02 10.10 -4.91
N ALA A 29 -2.92 10.21 -6.25
CA ALA A 29 -1.85 9.55 -7.00
C ALA A 29 -0.47 10.13 -6.69
N LEU A 30 -0.36 11.45 -6.53
CA LEU A 30 0.89 12.12 -6.15
C LEU A 30 1.29 11.74 -4.72
N LEU A 31 0.32 11.69 -3.79
CA LEU A 31 0.54 11.21 -2.43
C LEU A 31 1.04 9.76 -2.42
N LEU A 32 0.41 8.87 -3.20
CA LEU A 32 0.85 7.49 -3.35
C LEU A 32 2.29 7.42 -3.90
N ALA A 33 2.61 8.21 -4.91
CA ALA A 33 3.95 8.23 -5.51
C ALA A 33 5.01 8.73 -4.52
N LEU A 34 4.71 9.79 -3.77
CA LEU A 34 5.58 10.33 -2.72
C LEU A 34 5.76 9.32 -1.58
N SER A 35 4.68 8.67 -1.16
CA SER A 35 4.68 7.62 -0.14
C SER A 35 5.52 6.42 -0.57
N GLY A 36 5.36 5.97 -1.82
CA GLY A 36 6.17 4.90 -2.42
C GLY A 36 7.65 5.27 -2.52
N THR A 37 7.96 6.52 -2.89
CA THR A 37 9.34 7.02 -2.92
C THR A 37 9.95 7.03 -1.53
N ALA A 38 9.20 7.53 -0.53
CA ALA A 38 9.61 7.49 0.87
C ALA A 38 9.81 6.05 1.35
N ALA A 39 8.96 5.10 0.94
CA ALA A 39 9.08 3.67 1.24
C ALA A 39 10.44 3.12 0.80
N LEU A 40 10.85 3.42 -0.43
CA LEU A 40 12.10 2.94 -1.00
C LEU A 40 13.31 3.56 -0.30
N ILE A 41 13.24 4.84 0.07
CA ILE A 41 14.28 5.50 0.87
C ILE A 41 14.41 4.83 2.23
N PHE A 42 13.29 4.62 2.94
CA PHE A 42 13.29 3.91 4.21
C PHE A 42 13.80 2.49 4.09
N GLN A 43 13.49 1.80 3.00
CA GLN A 43 13.99 0.46 2.77
C GLN A 43 15.51 0.42 2.64
N ILE A 44 16.11 1.36 1.90
CA ILE A 44 17.57 1.48 1.82
C ILE A 44 18.17 1.81 3.19
N LEU A 45 17.54 2.72 3.95
CA LEU A 45 17.98 3.07 5.31
C LEU A 45 17.95 1.85 6.25
N TRP A 46 16.89 1.05 6.21
CA TRP A 46 16.77 -0.15 7.04
C TRP A 46 17.77 -1.22 6.64
N ILE A 47 18.04 -1.41 5.33
CA ILE A 47 19.11 -2.31 4.87
C ILE A 47 20.46 -1.87 5.45
N LYS A 48 20.77 -0.56 5.41
CA LYS A 48 22.02 -0.03 5.96
C LYS A 48 22.11 -0.25 7.47
N GLN A 49 21.04 0.01 8.22
CA GLN A 49 20.99 -0.24 9.66
C GLN A 49 21.12 -1.74 10.00
N LEU A 50 20.42 -2.61 9.28
CA LEU A 50 20.53 -4.06 9.46
C LEU A 50 21.91 -4.59 9.12
N SER A 51 22.55 -4.07 8.09
CA SER A 51 23.92 -4.43 7.73
C SER A 51 24.91 -4.10 8.85
N LEU A 52 24.69 -2.99 9.57
CA LEU A 52 25.48 -2.64 10.75
C LEU A 52 25.23 -3.54 11.96
N ILE A 53 24.02 -4.10 12.10
CA ILE A 53 23.62 -4.97 13.21
C ILE A 53 24.09 -6.41 12.98
N VAL A 54 23.81 -6.94 11.79
CA VAL A 54 24.07 -8.34 11.39
C VAL A 54 25.51 -8.53 10.90
N GLY A 55 26.16 -7.47 10.41
CA GLY A 55 27.52 -7.51 9.86
C GLY A 55 27.63 -8.14 8.47
N VAL A 56 26.59 -8.83 7.98
CA VAL A 56 26.56 -9.45 6.64
C VAL A 56 25.49 -8.80 5.76
N GLU A 57 25.94 -8.06 4.75
CA GLU A 57 25.07 -7.27 3.88
C GLU A 57 24.01 -8.11 3.14
N VAL A 58 24.37 -9.30 2.66
CA VAL A 58 23.47 -10.18 1.90
C VAL A 58 22.24 -10.56 2.73
N HIS A 59 22.42 -10.86 4.02
CA HIS A 59 21.31 -11.20 4.91
C HIS A 59 20.41 -10.00 5.18
N ALA A 60 21.00 -8.82 5.39
CA ALA A 60 20.26 -7.58 5.61
C ALA A 60 19.38 -7.22 4.39
N ILE A 61 19.93 -7.33 3.17
CA ILE A 61 19.19 -7.08 1.93
C ILE A 61 18.06 -8.09 1.77
N ALA A 62 18.36 -9.39 1.89
CA ALA A 62 17.35 -10.43 1.73
C ALA A 62 16.20 -10.27 2.72
N LEU A 63 16.52 -10.03 4.00
CA LEU A 63 15.51 -9.86 5.05
C LEU A 63 14.65 -8.63 4.81
N ALA A 64 15.25 -7.49 4.47
CA ALA A 64 14.51 -6.26 4.22
C ALA A 64 13.59 -6.38 2.99
N LEU A 65 14.07 -7.01 1.91
CA LEU A 65 13.24 -7.26 0.72
C LEU A 65 12.10 -8.22 1.04
N SER A 66 12.39 -9.35 1.70
CA SER A 66 11.37 -10.32 2.10
C SER A 66 10.32 -9.69 3.00
N ALA A 67 10.72 -8.95 4.04
CA ALA A 67 9.81 -8.27 4.95
C ALA A 67 8.93 -7.24 4.21
N PHE A 68 9.51 -6.49 3.27
CA PHE A 68 8.79 -5.48 2.51
C PHE A 68 7.74 -6.08 1.58
N PHE A 69 8.11 -7.05 0.76
CA PHE A 69 7.17 -7.71 -0.15
C PHE A 69 6.12 -8.52 0.60
N LEU A 70 6.50 -9.21 1.67
CA LEU A 70 5.57 -9.96 2.52
C LEU A 70 4.57 -9.01 3.20
N GLY A 71 5.06 -7.88 3.71
CA GLY A 71 4.22 -6.81 4.25
C GLY A 71 3.23 -6.32 3.20
N LEU A 72 3.69 -5.90 2.02
CA LEU A 72 2.82 -5.42 0.93
C LEU A 72 1.74 -6.44 0.55
N ALA A 73 2.13 -7.72 0.38
CA ALA A 73 1.21 -8.78 -0.03
C ALA A 73 0.15 -9.05 1.05
N ALA A 74 0.56 -9.22 2.31
CA ALA A 74 -0.35 -9.46 3.42
C ALA A 74 -1.26 -8.24 3.68
N GLY A 75 -0.68 -7.04 3.55
CA GLY A 75 -1.33 -5.75 3.69
C GLY A 75 -2.44 -5.54 2.68
N GLY A 76 -2.12 -5.69 1.39
CA GLY A 76 -3.09 -5.56 0.30
C GLY A 76 -4.24 -6.54 0.39
N TRP A 77 -3.98 -7.78 0.83
CA TRP A 77 -5.03 -8.78 1.04
C TRP A 77 -5.96 -8.45 2.21
N TRP A 78 -5.39 -8.02 3.36
CA TRP A 78 -6.18 -7.72 4.55
C TRP A 78 -6.92 -6.40 4.44
N LEU A 79 -6.21 -5.34 4.04
CA LEU A 79 -6.77 -4.00 3.86
C LEU A 79 -7.67 -3.94 2.63
N GLY A 80 -7.43 -4.71 1.57
CA GLY A 80 -8.35 -4.80 0.42
C GLY A 80 -9.75 -5.26 0.85
N ARG A 81 -9.85 -6.34 1.62
CA ARG A 81 -11.14 -6.83 2.17
C ARG A 81 -11.79 -5.86 3.15
N ARG A 82 -10.99 -5.08 3.87
CA ARG A 82 -11.47 -4.06 4.81
C ARG A 82 -11.96 -2.81 4.06
N ALA A 83 -11.25 -2.45 2.98
CA ALA A 83 -11.58 -1.38 2.07
C ALA A 83 -12.92 -1.67 1.38
N ASP A 84 -13.17 -2.91 0.94
CA ASP A 84 -14.45 -3.35 0.33
C ASP A 84 -15.67 -3.18 1.25
N ARG A 85 -15.47 -3.24 2.57
CA ARG A 85 -16.55 -3.06 3.55
C ARG A 85 -16.69 -1.62 4.07
N SER A 86 -15.78 -0.72 3.71
CA SER A 86 -15.75 0.62 4.26
C SER A 86 -16.72 1.56 3.54
N LEU A 87 -17.52 2.31 4.30
CA LEU A 87 -18.50 3.29 3.78
C LEU A 87 -17.87 4.66 3.47
N ARG A 88 -16.62 4.90 3.89
CA ARG A 88 -15.90 6.19 3.73
C ARG A 88 -14.44 5.98 3.31
N PRO A 89 -14.17 5.68 2.02
CA PRO A 89 -12.84 5.29 1.55
C PRO A 89 -11.77 6.38 1.71
N LEU A 90 -12.13 7.67 1.58
CA LEU A 90 -11.20 8.79 1.77
C LEU A 90 -10.62 8.86 3.20
N ARG A 91 -11.45 8.66 4.23
CA ARG A 91 -11.00 8.70 5.63
C ARG A 91 -10.11 7.50 5.96
N LEU A 92 -10.42 6.35 5.36
CA LEU A 92 -9.59 5.15 5.50
C LEU A 92 -8.21 5.37 4.88
N TYR A 93 -8.15 5.98 3.69
CA TYR A 93 -6.90 6.34 3.03
C TYR A 93 -6.03 7.27 3.91
N ALA A 94 -6.60 8.37 4.41
CA ALA A 94 -5.87 9.30 5.29
C ALA A 94 -5.36 8.63 6.59
N ALA A 95 -6.15 7.72 7.18
CA ALA A 95 -5.75 6.99 8.38
C ALA A 95 -4.61 5.99 8.10
N ILE A 96 -4.64 5.31 6.94
CA ILE A 96 -3.55 4.43 6.51
C ILE A 96 -2.27 5.24 6.31
N GLU A 97 -2.34 6.38 5.61
CA GLU A 97 -1.18 7.22 5.34
C GLU A 97 -0.52 7.75 6.64
N ALA A 98 -1.34 8.20 7.59
CA ALA A 98 -0.85 8.59 8.91
C ALA A 98 -0.21 7.41 9.67
N GLY A 99 -0.83 6.23 9.60
CA GLY A 99 -0.28 5.01 10.21
C GLY A 99 1.05 4.60 9.58
N VAL A 100 1.20 4.71 8.27
CA VAL A 100 2.44 4.46 7.53
C VAL A 100 3.55 5.39 8.01
N ALA A 101 3.28 6.69 8.11
CA ALA A 101 4.28 7.66 8.56
C ALA A 101 4.74 7.39 10.00
N VAL A 102 3.80 7.10 10.90
CA VAL A 102 4.10 6.76 12.30
C VAL A 102 4.89 5.46 12.40
N LEU A 103 4.49 4.41 11.69
CA LEU A 103 5.21 3.15 11.72
C LEU A 103 6.60 3.25 11.09
N ALA A 104 6.77 3.96 9.98
CA ALA A 104 8.07 4.13 9.35
C ALA A 104 9.06 4.82 10.32
N LEU A 105 8.61 5.85 11.03
CA LEU A 105 9.41 6.51 12.07
C LEU A 105 9.67 5.59 13.27
N ALA A 106 8.64 4.90 13.77
CA ALA A 106 8.77 3.99 14.90
C ALA A 106 9.76 2.84 14.61
N VAL A 107 9.66 2.24 13.42
CA VAL A 107 10.57 1.19 12.94
C VAL A 107 11.99 1.72 12.84
N THR A 108 12.19 2.90 12.24
CA THR A 108 13.54 3.51 12.12
C THR A 108 14.17 3.78 13.48
N LEU A 109 13.41 4.30 14.44
CA LEU A 109 13.88 4.53 15.82
C LEU A 109 14.12 3.22 16.57
N ALA A 110 13.29 2.21 16.34
CA ALA A 110 13.45 0.89 16.93
C ALA A 110 14.73 0.21 16.42
N LEU A 111 14.98 0.21 15.09
CA LEU A 111 16.22 -0.33 14.53
C LEU A 111 17.46 0.40 15.05
N ALA A 112 17.40 1.73 15.22
CA ALA A 112 18.51 2.49 15.80
C ALA A 112 18.89 2.05 17.22
N ARG A 113 17.94 1.48 17.99
CA ARG A 113 18.19 0.91 19.32
C ARG A 113 18.21 -0.61 19.35
N ALA A 114 18.03 -1.27 18.21
CA ALA A 114 17.89 -2.72 18.13
C ALA A 114 19.24 -3.44 18.26
N ALA A 115 20.37 -2.77 18.01
CA ALA A 115 21.70 -3.41 18.05
C ALA A 115 21.96 -4.24 19.34
N PRO A 116 21.83 -3.69 20.56
CA PRO A 116 22.03 -4.50 21.78
C PRO A 116 20.96 -5.58 22.00
N LEU A 117 19.71 -5.30 21.61
CA LEU A 117 18.59 -6.24 21.76
C LEU A 117 18.69 -7.44 20.80
N PHE A 118 19.20 -7.20 19.59
CA PHE A 118 19.41 -8.23 18.58
C PHE A 118 20.50 -9.20 19.02
N VAL A 119 21.64 -8.69 19.51
CA VAL A 119 22.74 -9.51 20.02
C VAL A 119 22.29 -10.37 21.21
N GLN A 120 21.51 -9.80 22.14
CA GLN A 120 20.96 -10.56 23.26
C GLN A 120 19.95 -11.62 22.77
N GLY A 121 19.04 -11.25 21.87
CA GLY A 121 18.04 -12.18 21.30
C GLY A 121 18.68 -13.33 20.53
N GLU A 122 19.75 -13.06 19.77
CA GLU A 122 20.49 -14.06 19.01
C GLU A 122 21.16 -15.09 19.94
N GLN A 123 21.62 -14.67 21.13
CA GLN A 123 22.20 -15.58 22.12
C GLN A 123 21.18 -16.55 22.73
N TYR A 124 19.92 -16.15 22.90
CA TYR A 124 18.86 -17.02 23.43
C TYR A 124 18.20 -17.85 22.33
N SER A 125 17.84 -17.21 21.21
CA SER A 125 17.06 -17.80 20.13
C SER A 125 17.25 -17.02 18.83
N PRO A 126 18.15 -17.47 17.94
CA PRO A 126 18.41 -16.80 16.67
C PRO A 126 17.13 -16.63 15.84
N TRP A 127 16.35 -17.70 15.68
CA TRP A 127 15.15 -17.69 14.85
C TRP A 127 14.12 -16.64 15.29
N LEU A 128 13.95 -16.43 16.60
CA LEU A 128 13.02 -15.45 17.13
C LEU A 128 13.50 -14.01 16.88
N ALA A 129 14.81 -13.76 17.00
CA ALA A 129 15.41 -12.46 16.71
C ALA A 129 15.22 -12.06 15.24
N TRP A 130 15.49 -12.98 14.32
CA TRP A 130 15.29 -12.76 12.88
C TRP A 130 13.81 -12.54 12.52
N LEU A 131 12.90 -13.30 13.12
CA LEU A 131 11.45 -13.09 12.95
C LEU A 131 11.00 -11.74 13.49
N ALA A 132 11.49 -11.32 14.66
CA ALA A 132 11.14 -10.02 15.24
C ALA A 132 11.57 -8.87 14.33
N VAL A 133 12.76 -8.94 13.75
CA VAL A 133 13.23 -7.94 12.77
C VAL A 133 12.37 -7.96 11.51
N LEU A 134 12.05 -9.14 10.98
CA LEU A 134 11.20 -9.28 9.80
C LEU A 134 9.81 -8.66 10.02
N LEU A 135 9.19 -8.92 11.18
CA LEU A 135 7.90 -8.34 11.55
C LEU A 135 7.99 -6.83 11.76
N LEU A 136 9.05 -6.36 12.42
CA LEU A 136 9.28 -4.94 12.65
C LEU A 136 9.41 -4.17 11.33
N VAL A 137 10.26 -4.65 10.42
CA VAL A 137 10.48 -4.04 9.10
C VAL A 137 9.25 -4.19 8.20
N GLY A 138 8.54 -5.31 8.29
CA GLY A 138 7.34 -5.60 7.50
C GLY A 138 6.08 -4.85 7.94
N ALA A 139 6.07 -4.25 9.14
CA ALA A 139 4.90 -3.57 9.68
C ALA A 139 4.48 -2.32 8.88
N ALA A 140 5.42 -1.47 8.46
CA ALA A 140 5.08 -0.28 7.66
C ALA A 140 4.65 -0.64 6.21
N PRO A 141 5.37 -1.53 5.49
CA PRO A 141 4.96 -2.03 4.18
C PRO A 141 3.60 -2.71 4.19
N PHE A 142 3.22 -3.33 5.31
CA PHE A 142 1.89 -3.89 5.51
C PHE A 142 0.77 -2.86 5.41
N LEU A 143 0.92 -1.67 5.99
CA LEU A 143 -0.07 -0.61 5.76
C LEU A 143 -0.02 -0.05 4.34
N MET A 144 1.18 0.09 3.76
CA MET A 144 1.35 0.58 2.39
C MET A 144 0.67 -0.33 1.35
N GLY A 145 0.67 -1.65 1.56
CA GLY A 145 0.02 -2.61 0.65
C GLY A 145 -1.49 -2.36 0.45
N GLY A 146 -2.14 -1.72 1.42
CA GLY A 146 -3.57 -1.40 1.36
C GLY A 146 -3.93 -0.13 0.59
N THR A 147 -2.96 0.67 0.17
CA THR A 147 -3.21 1.99 -0.47
C THR A 147 -3.79 1.87 -1.88
N LEU A 148 -3.30 0.92 -2.69
CA LEU A 148 -3.78 0.64 -4.05
C LEU A 148 -5.25 0.19 -4.11
N PRO A 149 -5.70 -0.83 -3.35
CA PRO A 149 -7.11 -1.23 -3.32
C PRO A 149 -8.06 -0.10 -2.91
N VAL A 150 -7.65 0.74 -1.96
CA VAL A 150 -8.47 1.86 -1.47
C VAL A 150 -8.65 2.92 -2.57
N LEU A 151 -7.57 3.25 -3.29
CA LEU A 151 -7.61 4.16 -4.43
C LEU A 151 -8.56 3.67 -5.53
N LEU A 152 -8.47 2.39 -5.90
CA LEU A 152 -9.37 1.79 -6.91
C LEU A 152 -10.84 1.82 -6.47
N ARG A 153 -11.12 1.72 -5.17
CA ARG A 153 -12.50 1.78 -4.66
C ARG A 153 -13.08 3.19 -4.64
N ILE A 154 -12.26 4.23 -4.51
CA ILE A 154 -12.73 5.62 -4.63
C ILE A 154 -13.32 5.84 -6.02
N ASP A 155 -12.68 5.32 -7.06
CA ASP A 155 -13.13 5.48 -8.45
C ASP A 155 -14.47 4.76 -8.71
N SER A 156 -14.60 3.50 -8.27
CA SER A 156 -15.86 2.75 -8.42
C SER A 156 -17.04 3.39 -7.67
N SER A 157 -16.79 4.02 -6.52
CA SER A 157 -17.83 4.74 -5.77
C SER A 157 -18.30 6.03 -6.45
N GLN A 158 -17.39 6.77 -7.11
CA GLN A 158 -17.70 7.98 -7.89
C GLN A 158 -18.53 7.65 -9.14
N LEU A 159 -18.26 6.51 -9.78
CA LEU A 159 -19.05 6.00 -10.90
C LEU A 159 -20.49 5.68 -10.49
N ALA A 160 -20.71 5.12 -9.30
CA ALA A 160 -22.04 4.78 -8.81
C ALA A 160 -22.87 6.01 -8.38
N VAL A 161 -22.25 7.00 -7.72
CA VAL A 161 -22.94 8.22 -7.26
C VAL A 161 -23.39 9.09 -8.44
N ASN A 162 -22.62 9.14 -9.53
CA ASN A 162 -22.93 10.01 -10.68
C ASN A 162 -23.92 9.38 -11.69
N CYS A 163 -24.42 8.16 -11.43
CA CYS A 163 -25.48 7.49 -12.19
C CYS A 163 -26.86 7.58 -11.51
N GLN A 164 -26.93 8.17 -10.31
CA GLN A 164 -28.19 8.54 -9.63
C GLN A 164 -28.52 10.00 -9.90
#